data_AF-A0A3P6U4U2-F1
#
_entry.id   AF-A0A3P6U4U2-F1
#
_cell.length_a   1.000
_cell.length_b   1.000
_cell.length_c   1.000
_cell.angle_alpha   90.00
_cell.angle_beta   90.00
_cell.angle_gamma   90.00
#
_symmetry.space_group_name_H-M   'P 1'
#
loop_
_entity.id
_entity.type
_entity.pdbx_description
1 polymer ?
#
loop_
_entity_poly.entity_id
_entity_poly.type
_entity_poly.pdbx_seq_one_letter_code
_entity_poly.pdbx_strand_id
1 'polypeptide(L)'
;MSELRTKHHSIYQTFWLSHASNLLGASQFGEVREIAALPKQADACRFVGTFKVAKMRTLPYEPFLCFPLRAFNMNENIHVHITHPYANGARNFSHRIHHLSFGTPIKNYVNPLDSEEVISHDSALMYQYFIQVVPTTFSTRRRTIETYQYAVTEQGRSISHANGSHGVPGLFFRYDIFPVRVDVVETGETVVRLFIRLSAIAGGVYATVGLLCQFFTQLLPTFLNNYTPLRRRPSSLSTGLGPEPLMPEEDS
;
A
#
# COMPACT_ATOMS: atom_id res chain seq x y z
N MET A 1 5.84 -16.88 12.51
CA MET A 1 5.57 -15.51 12.01
C MET A 1 5.78 -14.43 13.08
N SER A 2 6.17 -14.76 14.32
CA SER A 2 6.63 -13.80 15.34
C SER A 2 7.79 -12.91 14.87
N GLU A 3 8.56 -13.34 13.86
CA GLU A 3 9.57 -12.51 13.19
C GLU A 3 9.00 -11.30 12.42
N LEU A 4 7.76 -11.35 11.92
CA LEU A 4 7.18 -10.22 11.16
C LEU A 4 6.95 -8.99 12.05
N ARG A 5 6.66 -9.22 13.34
CA ARG A 5 6.49 -8.17 14.35
C ARG A 5 7.83 -7.49 14.69
N THR A 6 8.93 -8.24 14.68
CA THR A 6 10.28 -7.68 14.94
C THR A 6 10.91 -7.06 13.69
N LYS A 7 10.53 -7.50 12.49
CA LYS A 7 11.06 -7.02 11.20
C LYS A 7 9.97 -6.43 10.29
N HIS A 8 9.15 -5.53 10.82
CA HIS A 8 8.09 -4.83 10.08
C HIS A 8 8.61 -4.12 8.81
N HIS A 9 9.87 -3.71 8.79
CA HIS A 9 10.51 -3.10 7.61
C HIS A 9 10.88 -4.08 6.48
N SER A 10 10.91 -5.40 6.69
CA SER A 10 11.25 -6.37 5.63
C SER A 10 10.04 -7.04 4.99
N ILE A 11 8.81 -6.64 5.37
CA ILE A 11 7.56 -7.26 4.92
C ILE A 11 7.47 -7.26 3.38
N TYR A 12 7.88 -6.17 2.73
CA TYR A 12 7.86 -6.06 1.27
C TYR A 12 8.81 -7.05 0.57
N GLN A 13 9.94 -7.41 1.19
CA GLN A 13 10.89 -8.37 0.64
C GLN A 13 10.35 -9.79 0.69
N THR A 14 9.66 -10.15 1.78
CA THR A 14 8.96 -11.44 1.89
C THR A 14 7.81 -11.58 0.88
N PHE A 15 7.07 -10.51 0.58
CA PHE A 15 6.04 -10.53 -0.47
C PHE A 15 6.62 -10.67 -1.88
N TRP A 16 7.75 -10.04 -2.15
CA TRP A 16 8.44 -10.19 -3.42
C TRP A 16 8.99 -11.61 -3.64
N LEU A 17 9.55 -12.21 -2.59
CA LEU A 17 10.04 -13.59 -2.62
C LEU A 17 8.90 -14.60 -2.83
N SER A 18 7.70 -14.37 -2.27
CA SER A 18 6.55 -15.26 -2.49
C SER A 18 5.94 -15.15 -3.90
N HIS A 19 6.03 -13.98 -4.54
CA HIS A 19 5.63 -13.84 -5.95
C HIS A 19 6.62 -14.56 -6.88
N ALA A 20 7.91 -14.51 -6.59
CA ALA A 20 8.93 -15.28 -7.31
C ALA A 20 8.80 -16.80 -7.09
N SER A 21 8.43 -17.23 -5.88
CA SER A 21 8.22 -18.66 -5.58
C SER A 21 6.97 -19.24 -6.25
N ASN A 22 5.90 -18.44 -6.42
CA ASN A 22 4.73 -18.83 -7.20
C ASN A 22 5.04 -18.96 -8.71
N LEU A 23 5.99 -18.18 -9.24
CA LEU A 23 6.48 -18.30 -10.62
C LEU A 23 7.35 -19.56 -10.84
N LEU A 24 8.04 -20.00 -9.79
CA LEU A 24 8.91 -21.19 -9.78
C LEU A 24 8.20 -22.46 -9.24
N GLY A 25 6.89 -22.43 -9.02
CA GLY A 25 6.12 -23.58 -8.53
C GLY A 25 6.44 -24.02 -7.10
N ALA A 26 7.15 -23.21 -6.31
CA ALA A 26 7.42 -23.47 -4.90
C ALA A 26 6.30 -22.88 -4.03
N SER A 27 5.21 -23.65 -3.87
CA SER A 27 4.15 -23.38 -2.90
C SER A 27 4.65 -23.66 -1.47
N GLN A 28 5.39 -22.73 -0.86
CA GLN A 28 5.88 -22.91 0.52
C GLN A 28 4.97 -22.38 1.64
N PHE A 29 3.78 -21.88 1.33
CA PHE A 29 2.77 -21.64 2.39
C PHE A 29 1.71 -22.73 2.34
N GLY A 30 2.13 -23.95 2.72
CA GLY A 30 1.21 -24.97 3.17
C GLY A 30 0.50 -24.46 4.43
N GLU A 31 -0.83 -24.42 4.38
CA GLU A 31 -1.67 -24.29 5.57
C GLU A 31 -1.33 -25.45 6.51
N VAL A 32 -0.46 -25.20 7.49
CA VAL A 32 -0.13 -26.20 8.52
C VAL A 32 -1.38 -26.44 9.33
N ARG A 33 -2.13 -27.47 8.94
CA ARG A 33 -3.31 -27.94 9.65
C ARG A 33 -2.83 -28.67 10.89
N GLU A 34 -2.80 -27.93 12.01
CA GLU A 34 -2.49 -28.48 13.33
C GLU A 34 -3.43 -29.67 13.61
N ILE A 35 -2.84 -30.83 13.91
CA ILE A 35 -3.58 -32.08 14.10
C ILE A 35 -4.47 -31.91 15.34
N ALA A 36 -5.78 -32.09 15.18
CA ALA A 36 -6.72 -32.00 16.30
C ALA A 36 -6.37 -33.07 17.33
N ALA A 37 -6.03 -32.64 18.55
CA ALA A 37 -5.74 -33.54 19.66
C ALA A 37 -6.98 -34.38 20.01
N LEU A 38 -6.75 -35.59 20.52
CA LEU A 38 -7.80 -36.49 20.99
C LEU A 38 -8.65 -35.76 22.07
N PRO A 39 -9.99 -35.85 22.06
CA PRO A 39 -10.89 -35.06 22.92
C PRO A 39 -10.67 -35.18 24.43
N LYS A 40 -9.87 -36.15 24.89
CA LYS A 40 -9.52 -36.33 26.32
C LYS A 40 -8.34 -35.44 26.77
N GLN A 41 -7.69 -34.72 25.85
CA GLN A 41 -6.46 -33.93 26.05
C GLN A 41 -6.51 -32.55 25.37
N ALA A 42 -7.69 -32.11 24.91
CA ALA A 42 -7.84 -30.84 24.22
C ALA A 42 -8.00 -29.69 25.24
N ASP A 43 -6.88 -29.06 25.60
CA ASP A 43 -6.85 -27.87 26.47
C ASP A 43 -7.11 -26.56 25.72
N ALA A 44 -7.28 -26.64 24.38
CA ALA A 44 -7.47 -25.50 23.49
C ALA A 44 -8.68 -25.69 22.57
N CYS A 45 -9.37 -24.58 22.27
CA CYS A 45 -10.50 -24.55 21.34
C CYS A 45 -10.14 -23.72 20.11
N ARG A 46 -10.40 -24.27 18.91
CA ARG A 46 -10.26 -23.55 17.65
C ARG A 46 -11.62 -23.04 17.18
N PHE A 47 -11.78 -21.73 17.09
CA PHE A 47 -12.97 -21.10 16.54
C PHE A 47 -12.73 -20.70 15.08
N VAL A 48 -13.56 -21.21 14.17
CA VAL A 48 -13.55 -20.84 12.76
C VAL A 48 -14.98 -20.57 12.34
N GLY A 49 -15.24 -19.40 11.78
CA GLY A 49 -16.57 -19.02 11.35
C GLY A 49 -16.59 -17.64 10.72
N THR A 50 -17.70 -17.33 10.07
CA THR A 50 -18.00 -15.99 9.55
C THR A 50 -19.25 -15.47 10.23
N PHE A 51 -19.18 -14.26 10.74
CA PHE A 51 -20.28 -13.64 11.47
C PHE A 51 -20.80 -12.46 10.65
N LYS A 52 -22.11 -12.43 10.41
CA LYS A 52 -22.78 -11.26 9.83
C LYS A 52 -23.13 -10.31 10.96
N VAL A 53 -22.57 -9.11 10.91
CA VAL A 53 -22.78 -8.10 11.95
C VAL A 53 -23.32 -6.82 11.34
N ALA A 54 -24.17 -6.11 12.07
CA ALA A 54 -24.71 -4.83 11.64
C ALA A 54 -23.59 -3.78 11.55
N LYS A 55 -23.61 -3.01 10.46
CA LYS A 55 -22.73 -1.83 10.27
C LYS A 55 -23.34 -0.64 11.01
N MET A 56 -23.41 -0.70 12.34
CA MET A 56 -23.99 0.37 13.14
C MET A 56 -22.87 1.27 13.66
N ARG A 57 -23.01 2.57 13.41
CA ARG A 57 -22.35 3.59 14.21
C ARG A 57 -23.18 3.74 15.47
N THR A 58 -22.61 3.55 16.65
CA THR A 58 -23.09 4.27 17.83
C THR A 58 -22.86 5.74 17.52
N LEU A 59 -23.85 6.47 17.01
CA LEU A 59 -23.69 7.89 16.69
C LEU A 59 -23.37 8.65 17.98
N PRO A 60 -22.17 9.23 18.17
CA PRO A 60 -22.11 10.46 18.94
C PRO A 60 -22.52 11.60 17.99
N TYR A 61 -23.30 12.57 18.47
CA TYR A 61 -23.73 13.83 17.83
C TYR A 61 -24.58 13.73 16.52
N GLU A 62 -25.74 14.38 16.26
CA GLU A 62 -26.71 15.36 16.82
C GLU A 62 -27.78 15.58 15.67
N PRO A 63 -28.92 16.32 15.73
CA PRO A 63 -29.59 17.05 16.83
C PRO A 63 -31.14 16.84 16.93
N PHE A 64 -31.79 17.43 17.94
CA PHE A 64 -33.24 17.65 18.06
C PHE A 64 -34.19 16.44 17.86
N LEU A 65 -34.55 15.74 18.93
CA LEU A 65 -35.95 15.53 19.34
C LEU A 65 -36.03 14.71 20.65
N CYS A 66 -36.90 15.19 21.52
CA CYS A 66 -37.13 14.79 22.89
C CYS A 66 -37.53 13.32 23.06
N PHE A 67 -36.71 12.53 23.77
CA PHE A 67 -37.18 11.43 24.62
C PHE A 67 -36.34 11.40 25.91
N PRO A 68 -36.95 11.52 27.10
CA PRO A 68 -36.22 11.61 28.36
C PRO A 68 -35.73 10.23 28.83
N LEU A 69 -34.48 10.21 29.30
CA LEU A 69 -33.97 9.30 30.34
C LEU A 69 -33.96 7.79 30.03
N ARG A 70 -32.86 7.32 29.43
CA ARG A 70 -32.09 6.16 29.94
C ARG A 70 -30.73 6.05 29.24
N ALA A 71 -29.79 6.91 29.63
CA ALA A 71 -28.37 6.65 29.43
C ALA A 71 -27.81 6.00 30.70
N PHE A 72 -28.24 4.76 30.99
CA PHE A 72 -27.46 3.90 31.87
C PHE A 72 -26.35 3.29 31.03
N ASN A 73 -25.16 3.84 31.25
CA ASN A 73 -23.85 3.39 30.80
C ASN A 73 -23.76 1.86 30.63
N MET A 74 -23.99 1.36 29.41
CA MET A 74 -23.57 0.04 28.97
C MET A 74 -23.07 0.21 27.54
N ASN A 75 -21.77 0.02 27.37
CA ASN A 75 -21.06 0.17 26.10
C ASN A 75 -21.74 -0.69 25.01
N GLU A 76 -22.51 -0.05 24.12
CA GLU A 76 -23.15 -0.67 22.94
C GLU A 76 -22.13 -0.93 21.82
N ASN A 77 -21.00 -1.56 22.15
CA ASN A 77 -20.13 -2.16 21.16
C ASN A 77 -20.47 -3.64 21.13
N ILE A 78 -20.82 -4.16 19.96
CA ILE A 78 -20.99 -5.60 19.77
C ILE A 78 -19.66 -6.26 20.14
N HIS A 79 -19.71 -7.08 21.18
CA HIS A 79 -18.54 -7.74 21.74
C HIS A 79 -18.76 -9.24 21.77
N VAL A 80 -17.78 -9.97 21.27
CA VAL A 80 -17.74 -11.43 21.41
C VAL A 80 -16.95 -11.74 22.66
N HIS A 81 -17.59 -12.37 23.64
CA HIS A 81 -16.94 -12.90 24.83
C HIS A 81 -16.66 -14.38 24.63
N ILE A 82 -15.41 -14.78 24.77
CA ILE A 82 -15.05 -16.19 24.89
C ILE A 82 -14.69 -16.41 26.35
N THR A 83 -15.62 -17.00 27.11
CA THR A 83 -15.42 -17.41 28.50
C THR A 83 -15.17 -18.91 28.58
N HIS A 84 -14.28 -19.32 29.48
CA HIS A 84 -13.93 -20.71 29.66
C HIS A 84 -15.14 -21.49 30.24
N PRO A 85 -15.54 -22.64 29.67
CA PRO A 85 -16.77 -23.35 30.05
C PRO A 85 -16.71 -24.06 31.41
N TYR A 86 -15.52 -24.21 32.02
CA TYR A 86 -15.36 -24.89 33.32
C TYR A 86 -14.95 -23.92 34.44
N ALA A 87 -15.77 -23.84 35.49
CA ALA A 87 -15.57 -22.92 36.62
C ALA A 87 -14.46 -23.34 37.62
N ASN A 88 -14.01 -24.60 37.58
CA ASN A 88 -13.25 -25.22 38.68
C ASN A 88 -11.81 -25.66 38.30
N GLY A 89 -11.11 -24.87 37.47
CA GLY A 89 -9.74 -25.18 37.04
C GLY A 89 -8.86 -23.94 36.86
N ALA A 90 -7.55 -24.17 36.67
CA ALA A 90 -6.61 -23.12 36.27
C ALA A 90 -7.00 -22.61 34.88
N ARG A 91 -7.40 -21.33 34.79
CA ARG A 91 -7.81 -20.70 33.53
C ARG A 91 -6.58 -20.20 32.80
N ASN A 92 -6.49 -20.52 31.51
CA ASN A 92 -5.47 -19.98 30.63
C ASN A 92 -6.15 -19.13 29.55
N PHE A 93 -5.81 -17.85 29.48
CA PHE A 93 -6.30 -16.92 28.45
C PHE A 93 -5.30 -16.71 27.31
N SER A 94 -4.28 -17.57 27.22
CA SER A 94 -3.39 -17.62 26.06
C SER A 94 -4.19 -17.95 24.82
N HIS A 95 -4.00 -17.17 23.76
CA HIS A 95 -4.74 -17.34 22.52
C HIS A 95 -3.90 -16.93 21.33
N ARG A 96 -4.25 -17.51 20.18
CA ARG A 96 -3.63 -17.21 18.90
C ARG A 96 -4.71 -16.90 17.89
N ILE A 97 -4.56 -15.76 17.22
CA ILE A 97 -5.45 -15.33 16.15
C ILE A 97 -4.82 -15.75 14.84
N HIS A 98 -5.39 -16.75 14.18
CA HIS A 98 -4.89 -17.20 12.89
C HIS A 98 -5.20 -16.19 11.78
N HIS A 99 -6.46 -15.75 11.71
CA HIS A 99 -6.92 -14.84 10.69
C HIS A 99 -8.16 -14.07 11.16
N LEU A 100 -8.16 -12.75 10.97
CA LEU A 100 -9.31 -11.91 11.21
C LEU A 100 -9.40 -10.85 10.11
N SER A 101 -10.51 -10.87 9.37
CA SER A 101 -10.75 -9.97 8.24
C SER A 101 -12.19 -9.49 8.21
N PHE A 102 -12.43 -8.30 7.67
CA PHE A 102 -13.76 -7.73 7.50
C PHE A 102 -14.12 -7.60 6.01
N GLY A 103 -15.29 -8.09 5.63
CA GLY A 103 -15.79 -8.03 4.25
C GLY A 103 -15.05 -8.95 3.29
N THR A 104 -14.85 -8.49 2.06
CA THR A 104 -14.24 -9.29 0.99
C THR A 104 -12.72 -9.35 1.17
N PRO A 105 -12.11 -10.55 1.26
CA PRO A 105 -10.67 -10.68 1.39
C PRO A 105 -9.97 -10.21 0.11
N ILE A 106 -8.93 -9.40 0.29
CA ILE A 106 -8.09 -8.90 -0.81
C ILE A 106 -6.85 -9.79 -0.89
N LYS A 107 -6.40 -10.09 -2.11
CA LYS A 107 -5.12 -10.78 -2.30
C LYS A 107 -3.97 -9.86 -1.90
N ASN A 108 -2.94 -10.42 -1.27
CA ASN A 108 -1.70 -9.74 -0.87
C ASN A 108 -1.90 -8.60 0.16
N TYR A 109 -3.02 -8.60 0.89
CA TYR A 109 -3.21 -7.73 2.05
C TYR A 109 -3.06 -8.55 3.33
N VAL A 110 -2.24 -8.08 4.27
CA VAL A 110 -2.06 -8.69 5.59
C VAL A 110 -2.87 -7.89 6.58
N ASN A 111 -3.73 -8.56 7.33
CA ASN A 111 -4.47 -7.87 8.38
C ASN A 111 -3.60 -7.74 9.65
N PRO A 112 -3.78 -6.68 10.46
CA PRO A 112 -2.96 -6.47 11.65
C PRO A 112 -3.00 -7.59 12.69
N LEU A 113 -4.13 -8.31 12.83
CA LEU A 113 -4.26 -9.42 13.78
C LEU A 113 -3.94 -10.80 13.19
N ASP A 114 -3.49 -10.87 11.93
CA ASP A 114 -3.15 -12.15 11.33
C ASP A 114 -1.90 -12.73 11.99
N SER A 115 -2.02 -13.95 12.51
CA SER A 115 -0.94 -14.70 13.20
C SER A 115 -0.48 -14.09 14.53
N GLU A 116 -1.29 -13.24 15.18
CA GLU A 116 -0.96 -12.71 16.50
C GLU A 116 -1.12 -13.79 17.58
N GLU A 117 -0.17 -13.85 18.51
CA GLU A 117 -0.15 -14.81 19.62
C GLU A 117 0.12 -14.09 20.93
N VAL A 118 -0.77 -14.28 21.90
CA VAL A 118 -0.66 -13.70 23.23
C VAL A 118 -0.62 -14.84 24.24
N ILE A 119 0.48 -14.92 24.99
CA ILE A 119 0.66 -15.88 26.07
C ILE A 119 0.33 -15.19 27.39
N SER A 120 -0.63 -15.74 28.11
CA SER A 120 -1.07 -15.23 29.41
C SER A 120 -0.55 -16.12 30.53
N HIS A 121 0.06 -15.50 31.54
CA HIS A 121 0.47 -16.17 32.78
C HIS A 121 -0.56 -16.02 33.91
N ASP A 122 -1.54 -15.11 33.75
CA ASP A 122 -2.52 -14.77 34.76
C ASP A 122 -3.88 -15.43 34.49
N SER A 123 -4.36 -16.23 35.45
CA SER A 123 -5.66 -16.91 35.34
C SER A 123 -6.88 -16.00 35.48
N ALA A 124 -6.68 -14.71 35.72
CA ALA A 124 -7.71 -13.68 35.85
C ALA A 124 -7.47 -12.51 34.87
N LEU A 125 -6.87 -12.79 33.70
CA LEU A 125 -6.64 -11.80 32.68
C LEU A 125 -7.93 -11.42 31.94
N MET A 126 -8.16 -10.12 31.79
CA MET A 126 -9.15 -9.56 30.87
C MET A 126 -8.37 -8.93 29.71
N TYR A 127 -8.46 -9.55 28.52
CA TYR A 127 -7.79 -9.07 27.32
C TYR A 127 -8.80 -8.55 26.31
N GLN A 128 -8.59 -7.33 25.84
CA GLN A 128 -9.53 -6.64 24.98
C GLN A 128 -8.85 -6.09 23.73
N TYR A 129 -9.39 -6.46 22.57
CA TYR A 129 -9.04 -5.91 21.28
C TYR A 129 -10.03 -4.81 20.91
N PHE A 130 -9.54 -3.59 20.72
CA PHE A 130 -10.30 -2.50 20.14
C PHE A 130 -9.96 -2.39 18.67
N ILE A 131 -10.90 -2.78 17.81
CA ILE A 131 -10.75 -2.85 16.37
C ILE A 131 -11.47 -1.67 15.73
N GLN A 132 -10.73 -0.78 15.09
CA GLN A 132 -11.29 0.35 14.35
C GLN A 132 -11.35 -0.01 12.87
N VAL A 133 -12.54 -0.17 12.32
CA VAL A 133 -12.78 -0.63 10.96
C VAL A 133 -13.02 0.56 10.04
N VAL A 134 -12.23 0.67 8.98
CA VAL A 134 -12.28 1.73 7.96
C VAL A 134 -12.82 1.14 6.65
N PRO A 135 -14.00 1.57 6.17
CA PRO A 135 -14.50 1.19 4.86
C PRO A 135 -13.52 1.61 3.76
N THR A 136 -13.09 0.66 2.93
CA THR A 136 -12.16 0.93 1.84
C THR A 136 -12.74 0.43 0.51
N THR A 137 -12.66 1.23 -0.54
CA THR A 137 -12.98 0.74 -1.88
C THR A 137 -11.76 0.77 -2.79
N PHE A 138 -11.49 -0.37 -3.41
CA PHE A 138 -10.41 -0.53 -4.38
C PHE A 138 -11.01 -0.47 -5.77
N SER A 139 -10.67 0.58 -6.51
CA SER A 139 -11.10 0.79 -7.88
C SER A 139 -9.93 0.52 -8.83
N THR A 140 -9.98 -0.64 -9.49
CA THR A 140 -9.10 -1.02 -10.60
C THR A 140 -9.83 -0.75 -11.92
N ARG A 141 -9.09 -0.60 -13.03
CA ARG A 141 -9.63 -0.35 -14.39
C ARG A 141 -10.80 -1.24 -14.82
N ARG A 142 -10.96 -2.43 -14.25
CA ARG A 142 -11.99 -3.41 -14.62
C ARG A 142 -12.96 -3.76 -13.49
N ARG A 143 -12.63 -3.46 -12.23
CA ARG A 143 -13.37 -3.94 -11.06
C ARG A 143 -13.26 -2.98 -9.90
N THR A 144 -14.37 -2.80 -9.20
CA THR A 144 -14.43 -2.11 -7.91
C THR A 144 -14.71 -3.15 -6.84
N ILE A 145 -13.88 -3.21 -5.81
CA ILE A 145 -14.00 -4.14 -4.68
C ILE A 145 -14.22 -3.32 -3.43
N GLU A 146 -15.32 -3.59 -2.72
CA GLU A 146 -15.57 -3.05 -1.40
C GLU A 146 -15.01 -3.99 -0.33
N THR A 147 -14.20 -3.44 0.55
CA THR A 147 -13.49 -4.16 1.60
C THR A 147 -13.31 -3.24 2.80
N TYR A 148 -12.70 -3.75 3.86
CA TYR A 148 -12.51 -3.04 5.10
C TYR A 148 -11.08 -3.22 5.58
N GLN A 149 -10.41 -2.10 5.80
CA GLN A 149 -9.16 -2.08 6.53
C GLN A 149 -9.47 -1.88 8.01
N TYR A 150 -8.57 -2.28 8.89
CA TYR A 150 -8.76 -1.99 10.30
C TYR A 150 -7.45 -1.72 11.01
N ALA A 151 -7.54 -0.98 12.12
CA ALA A 151 -6.45 -0.78 13.07
C ALA A 151 -6.84 -1.42 14.40
N VAL A 152 -5.85 -1.86 15.18
CA VAL A 152 -6.11 -2.55 16.45
C VAL A 152 -5.30 -1.93 17.58
N THR A 153 -5.98 -1.76 18.71
CA THR A 153 -5.37 -1.44 20.00
C THR A 153 -5.65 -2.58 20.96
N GLU A 154 -4.60 -3.07 21.61
CA GLU A 154 -4.68 -4.20 22.54
C GLU A 154 -4.59 -3.70 23.98
N GLN A 155 -5.43 -4.24 24.86
CA GLN A 155 -5.40 -3.90 26.28
C GLN A 155 -5.61 -5.15 27.13
N GLY A 156 -4.58 -5.54 27.87
CA GLY A 156 -4.64 -6.57 28.91
C GLY A 156 -4.67 -5.95 30.30
N ARG A 157 -5.56 -6.42 31.17
CA ARG A 157 -5.51 -6.12 32.61
C ARG A 157 -5.83 -7.35 33.45
N SER A 158 -5.10 -7.54 34.55
CA SER A 158 -5.38 -8.58 35.54
C SER A 158 -6.51 -8.13 36.47
N ILE A 159 -7.51 -8.98 36.69
CA ILE A 159 -8.62 -8.69 37.60
C ILE A 159 -8.24 -9.18 39.01
N SER A 160 -8.20 -8.25 39.96
CA SER A 160 -8.01 -8.53 41.38
C SER A 160 -9.11 -7.83 42.17
N HIS A 161 -9.98 -8.63 42.78
CA HIS A 161 -11.07 -8.13 43.63
C HIS A 161 -10.52 -7.40 44.87
N ALA A 162 -9.33 -7.78 45.35
CA ALA A 162 -8.66 -7.12 46.49
C ALA A 162 -8.19 -5.70 46.15
N ASN A 163 -7.86 -5.43 44.89
CA ASN A 163 -7.38 -4.12 44.43
C ASN A 163 -8.53 -3.24 43.87
N GLY A 164 -9.80 -3.60 44.12
CA GLY A 164 -10.97 -2.89 43.59
C GLY A 164 -11.17 -3.03 42.07
N SER A 165 -10.44 -3.94 41.42
CA SER A 165 -10.62 -4.22 39.99
C SER A 165 -11.77 -5.20 39.83
N HIS A 166 -12.97 -4.65 39.59
CA HIS A 166 -14.14 -5.42 39.20
C HIS A 166 -14.18 -5.59 37.68
N GLY A 167 -14.38 -6.82 37.23
CA GLY A 167 -14.45 -7.16 35.83
C GLY A 167 -14.62 -8.66 35.65
N VAL A 168 -15.03 -9.07 34.45
CA VAL A 168 -15.10 -10.49 34.07
C VAL A 168 -13.83 -10.82 33.29
N PRO A 169 -13.03 -11.82 33.73
CA PRO A 169 -11.86 -12.24 32.96
C PRO A 169 -12.32 -12.96 31.70
N GLY A 170 -11.58 -12.78 30.61
CA GLY A 170 -12.00 -13.25 29.30
C GLY A 170 -11.30 -12.53 28.15
N LEU A 171 -11.64 -12.99 26.94
CA LEU A 171 -11.21 -12.40 25.69
C LEU A 171 -12.36 -11.62 25.06
N PHE A 172 -12.11 -10.36 24.73
CA PHE A 172 -13.11 -9.40 24.28
C PHE A 172 -12.70 -8.78 22.95
N PHE A 173 -13.50 -8.97 21.91
CA PHE A 173 -13.33 -8.26 20.63
C PHE A 173 -14.35 -7.14 20.54
N ARG A 174 -13.92 -5.88 20.62
CA ARG A 174 -14.78 -4.71 20.39
C ARG A 174 -14.41 -4.11 19.04
N TYR A 175 -15.36 -4.00 18.14
CA TYR A 175 -15.15 -3.28 16.88
C TYR A 175 -15.96 -1.99 16.84
N ASP A 176 -15.46 -0.99 16.14
CA ASP A 176 -16.13 0.27 15.85
C ASP A 176 -15.84 0.68 14.39
N ILE A 177 -16.79 1.35 13.73
CA ILE A 177 -16.67 1.76 12.33
C ILE A 177 -16.25 3.22 12.27
N PHE A 178 -15.08 3.47 11.67
CA PHE A 178 -14.55 4.81 11.51
C PHE A 178 -15.39 5.61 10.51
N PRO A 179 -15.69 6.89 10.79
CA PRO A 179 -16.59 7.72 9.99
C PRO A 179 -16.02 8.17 8.64
N VAL A 180 -14.85 7.66 8.23
CA VAL A 180 -14.14 8.03 7.01
C VAL A 180 -14.02 6.81 6.12
N ARG A 181 -14.19 7.01 4.81
CA ARG A 181 -13.97 6.00 3.78
C ARG A 181 -12.68 6.30 3.02
N VAL A 182 -11.93 5.24 2.70
CA VAL A 182 -10.71 5.32 1.89
C VAL A 182 -10.99 4.79 0.49
N ASP A 183 -10.73 5.60 -0.52
CA ASP A 183 -10.87 5.19 -1.92
C ASP A 183 -9.49 5.04 -2.56
N VAL A 184 -9.11 3.80 -2.86
CA VAL A 184 -7.85 3.46 -3.51
C VAL A 184 -8.12 3.30 -5.00
N VAL A 185 -7.68 4.27 -5.79
CA VAL A 185 -7.81 4.25 -7.25
C VAL A 185 -6.48 3.86 -7.87
N GLU A 186 -6.48 2.82 -8.70
CA GLU A 186 -5.29 2.39 -9.44
C GLU A 186 -5.04 3.34 -10.61
N THR A 187 -4.06 4.24 -10.46
CA THR A 187 -3.64 5.18 -11.49
C THR A 187 -2.64 4.51 -12.45
N GLY A 188 -3.15 3.76 -13.43
CA GLY A 188 -2.32 3.26 -14.53
C GLY A 188 -2.06 4.36 -15.57
N GLU A 189 -0.86 4.41 -16.16
CA GLU A 189 -0.59 5.30 -17.29
C GLU A 189 -1.46 4.94 -18.50
N THR A 190 -1.99 5.97 -19.17
CA THR A 190 -2.73 5.79 -20.41
C THR A 190 -1.77 5.54 -21.56
N VAL A 191 -2.19 4.74 -22.55
CA VAL A 191 -1.40 4.48 -23.76
C VAL A 191 -1.08 5.77 -24.52
N VAL A 192 -1.96 6.78 -24.42
CA VAL A 192 -1.72 8.13 -24.97
C VAL A 192 -0.49 8.78 -24.33
N ARG A 193 -0.32 8.66 -23.01
CA ARG A 193 0.86 9.21 -22.31
C ARG A 193 2.15 8.49 -22.74
N LEU A 194 2.07 7.20 -23.06
CA LEU A 194 3.18 6.45 -23.66
C LEU A 194 3.54 7.00 -25.04
N PHE A 195 2.57 7.23 -25.93
CA PHE A 195 2.83 7.80 -27.26
C PHE A 195 3.42 9.20 -27.20
N ILE A 196 2.94 10.05 -26.29
CA ILE A 196 3.50 11.38 -26.05
C ILE A 196 4.97 11.28 -25.60
N ARG A 197 5.29 10.33 -24.72
CA ARG A 197 6.69 10.10 -24.30
C ARG A 197 7.56 9.59 -25.45
N LEU A 198 7.03 8.69 -26.27
CA LEU A 198 7.76 8.13 -27.42
C LEU A 198 8.03 9.19 -28.49
N SER A 199 7.06 10.06 -28.78
CA SER A 199 7.25 11.16 -29.72
C SER A 199 8.23 12.21 -29.17
N ALA A 200 8.19 12.50 -27.86
CA ALA A 200 9.16 13.40 -27.22
C ALA A 200 10.60 12.87 -27.34
N ILE A 201 10.81 11.55 -27.19
CA ILE A 201 12.13 10.93 -27.39
C ILE A 201 12.57 11.06 -28.86
N ALA A 202 11.69 10.74 -29.82
CA ALA A 202 12.02 10.84 -31.24
C ALA A 202 12.36 12.28 -31.67
N GLY A 203 11.57 13.27 -31.22
CA GLY A 203 11.82 14.68 -31.47
C GLY A 203 13.10 15.19 -30.80
N GLY A 204 13.38 14.72 -29.58
CA GLY A 204 14.62 15.03 -28.87
C GLY A 204 15.87 14.49 -29.57
N VAL A 205 15.81 13.26 -30.09
CA VAL A 205 16.91 12.68 -30.89
C VAL A 205 17.12 13.47 -32.17
N TYR A 206 16.06 13.82 -32.89
CA TYR A 206 16.18 14.62 -34.12
C TYR A 206 16.79 16.01 -33.85
N ALA A 207 16.33 16.71 -32.82
CA ALA A 207 16.83 18.03 -32.44
C ALA A 207 18.30 17.99 -31.99
N THR A 208 18.68 16.98 -31.18
CA THR A 208 20.07 16.84 -30.69
C THR A 208 21.04 16.51 -31.81
N VAL A 209 20.68 15.62 -32.75
CA VAL A 209 21.50 15.33 -33.94
C VAL A 209 21.64 16.59 -34.81
N GLY A 210 20.56 17.34 -35.02
CA GLY A 210 20.60 18.61 -35.78
C GLY A 210 21.53 19.65 -35.15
N LEU A 211 21.42 19.85 -33.84
CA LEU A 211 22.30 20.75 -33.09
C LEU A 211 23.77 20.31 -33.13
N LEU A 212 24.05 19.01 -32.94
CA LEU A 212 25.39 18.46 -33.05
C LEU A 212 25.99 18.71 -34.45
N CYS A 213 25.21 18.45 -35.50
CA CYS A 213 25.67 18.66 -36.88
C CYS A 213 25.95 20.15 -37.17
N GLN A 214 25.08 21.06 -36.72
CA GLN A 214 25.31 22.50 -36.84
C GLN A 214 26.52 22.97 -36.03
N PHE A 215 26.68 22.45 -34.81
CA PHE A 215 27.83 22.76 -33.96
C PHE A 215 29.14 22.33 -34.63
N PHE A 216 29.21 21.11 -35.16
CA PHE A 216 30.38 20.63 -35.90
C PHE A 216 30.65 21.45 -37.16
N THR A 217 29.63 21.77 -37.96
CA THR A 217 29.83 22.53 -39.21
C THR A 217 30.24 23.99 -38.99
N GLN A 218 29.89 24.61 -37.85
CA GLN A 218 30.29 25.98 -37.51
C GLN A 218 31.64 26.04 -36.77
N LEU A 219 31.93 25.08 -35.89
CA LEU A 219 33.18 25.05 -35.13
C LEU A 219 34.36 24.47 -35.92
N LEU A 220 34.15 23.48 -36.79
CA LEU A 220 35.24 22.87 -37.54
C LEU A 220 35.96 23.85 -38.49
N PRO A 221 35.29 24.72 -39.28
CA PRO A 221 35.98 25.69 -40.13
C PRO A 221 36.61 26.84 -39.32
N THR A 222 36.03 27.26 -38.20
CA THR A 222 36.62 28.30 -37.34
C THR A 222 37.84 27.77 -36.57
N PHE A 223 37.80 26.52 -36.11
CA PHE A 223 38.97 25.83 -35.57
C PHE A 223 40.04 25.60 -36.64
N LEU A 224 39.70 25.05 -37.80
CA LEU A 224 40.65 24.82 -38.89
C LEU A 224 41.27 26.13 -39.41
N ASN A 225 40.49 27.22 -39.51
CA ASN A 225 40.98 28.54 -39.89
C ASN A 225 41.94 29.15 -38.84
N ASN A 226 41.74 28.85 -37.55
CA ASN A 226 42.70 29.21 -36.49
C ASN A 226 43.98 28.34 -36.52
N TYR A 227 43.94 27.12 -37.09
CA TYR A 227 45.10 26.22 -37.20
C TYR A 227 45.85 26.30 -38.54
N THR A 228 45.29 26.89 -39.60
CA THR A 228 46.02 27.17 -40.86
C THR A 228 46.32 28.66 -41.04
N PRO A 229 47.44 29.18 -40.52
CA PRO A 229 47.96 30.46 -40.98
C PRO A 229 48.71 30.26 -42.30
N LEU A 230 48.22 30.91 -43.35
CA LEU A 230 48.97 31.31 -44.57
C LEU A 230 49.44 30.21 -45.55
N ARG A 231 48.77 30.13 -46.70
CA ARG A 231 49.47 30.25 -48.00
C ARG A 231 48.61 30.90 -49.08
N ARG A 232 48.44 32.22 -48.98
CA ARG A 232 48.14 33.08 -50.13
C ARG A 232 49.42 33.84 -50.49
N ARG A 233 49.95 33.63 -51.69
CA ARG A 233 50.83 34.60 -52.38
C ARG A 233 50.81 34.31 -53.90
N PRO A 234 51.16 35.30 -54.73
CA PRO A 234 50.25 35.85 -55.73
C PRO A 234 50.80 35.68 -57.16
N SER A 235 50.00 35.99 -58.17
CA SER A 235 50.53 36.28 -59.51
C SER A 235 49.84 37.54 -60.04
N SER A 236 50.55 38.65 -59.92
CA SER A 236 50.32 39.86 -60.71
C SER A 236 50.66 39.58 -62.17
N LEU A 237 49.74 39.85 -63.08
CA LEU A 237 50.09 40.20 -64.46
C LEU A 237 49.17 41.33 -64.92
N SER A 238 49.79 42.49 -65.08
CA SER A 238 49.20 43.71 -65.62
C SER A 238 49.44 43.74 -67.13
N THR A 239 48.39 43.89 -67.92
CA THR A 239 48.33 44.54 -69.26
C THR A 239 46.86 44.47 -69.67
N GLY A 240 46.13 45.48 -70.11
CA GLY A 240 46.40 46.84 -70.53
C GLY A 240 45.25 47.23 -71.47
N LEU A 241 44.85 48.50 -71.46
CA LEU A 241 44.15 49.22 -72.52
C LEU A 241 42.64 48.96 -72.77
N GLY A 242 41.86 50.06 -72.72
CA GLY A 242 40.78 50.31 -73.68
C GLY A 242 39.34 50.30 -73.15
N PRO A 243 38.62 51.44 -73.15
CA PRO A 243 37.24 51.57 -72.70
C PRO A 243 36.25 51.47 -73.88
N GLU A 244 35.02 50.98 -73.64
CA GLU A 244 33.77 51.72 -73.93
C GLU A 244 32.52 50.88 -73.59
N PRO A 245 31.39 51.56 -73.28
CA PRO A 245 30.17 50.98 -72.71
C PRO A 245 29.04 50.85 -73.75
N LEU A 246 27.98 50.11 -73.43
CA LEU A 246 26.58 50.40 -73.83
C LEU A 246 25.64 49.34 -73.22
N MET A 247 24.87 49.79 -72.22
CA MET A 247 23.39 49.82 -72.11
C MET A 247 22.51 48.69 -72.73
N PRO A 248 21.26 48.56 -72.26
CA PRO A 248 20.52 47.32 -71.98
C PRO A 248 19.60 46.89 -73.13
N GLU A 249 18.93 45.75 -72.99
CA GLU A 249 17.64 45.48 -73.66
C GLU A 249 16.74 44.65 -72.72
N GLU A 250 15.50 45.12 -72.66
CA GLU A 250 14.30 44.58 -72.02
C GLU A 250 13.72 43.35 -72.75
N ASP A 251 12.80 42.68 -72.06
CA ASP A 251 11.61 41.98 -72.55
C ASP A 251 11.73 40.86 -73.61
N SER A 252 11.42 39.61 -73.19
CA SER A 252 10.08 39.01 -73.36
C SER A 252 9.97 37.62 -72.73
#